data_AF-A0A543I5X3-F1
#
_entry.id   AF-A0A543I5X3-F1
#
_cell.length_a   1.000
_cell.length_b   1.000
_cell.length_c   1.000
_cell.angle_alpha   90.00
_cell.angle_beta   90.00
_cell.angle_gamma   90.00
#
_symmetry.space_group_name_H-M   'P 1'
#
loop_
_entity.id
_entity.type
_entity.pdbx_description
1 polymer ?
#
loop_
_entity_poly.entity_id
_entity_poly.type
_entity_poly.pdbx_seq_one_letter_code
_entity_poly.pdbx_strand_id
1 'polypeptide(L)'
;MNTQLEYVLHGFWGGRPVTVEDTVARIKGSFEVLQSLGAPLSGPWKVNYTEPIDVADEDALRAHVISSPLLDDVGEAVEGGGYVPSFELGNYSLPHTVVRDLGQFNVSVSPYASTVSSSIILSFKGDGLTVLARESAELLVKSFAQIWQPEYLAFTDLSLLKFRRERMSRTRTAGLPSWGYVTWVSDRVSRQLETVDGATTVRFGSGTLVTTDTWDAEQAADVWRDLLDSKRLRAIPELQEHPPTFP
;
A
#
# COMPACT_ATOMS: atom_id res chain seq x y z
N MET A 1 -9.16 25.59 -10.33
CA MET A 1 -8.46 24.35 -10.70
C MET A 1 -9.11 23.23 -9.91
N ASN A 2 -9.80 22.29 -10.57
CA ASN A 2 -10.28 21.08 -9.89
C ASN A 2 -9.06 20.18 -9.65
N THR A 3 -8.48 20.22 -8.47
CA THR A 3 -7.58 19.17 -7.98
C THR A 3 -8.40 17.89 -7.90
N GLN A 4 -8.25 17.00 -8.88
CA GLN A 4 -8.83 15.66 -8.78
C GLN A 4 -8.29 15.02 -7.50
N LEU A 5 -9.18 14.54 -6.65
CA LEU A 5 -8.82 13.77 -5.47
C LEU A 5 -8.13 12.48 -5.93
N GLU A 6 -7.07 12.13 -5.22
CA GLU A 6 -6.32 10.90 -5.43
C GLU A 6 -5.99 10.31 -4.06
N TYR A 7 -6.50 9.12 -3.79
CA TYR A 7 -6.17 8.35 -2.60
C TYR A 7 -5.25 7.19 -2.98
N VAL A 8 -4.32 6.88 -2.09
CA VAL A 8 -3.34 5.82 -2.23
C VAL A 8 -3.31 4.99 -0.95
N LEU A 9 -3.53 3.70 -1.08
CA LEU A 9 -3.18 2.70 -0.09
C LEU A 9 -1.79 2.16 -0.44
N HIS A 10 -0.79 2.41 0.40
CA HIS A 10 0.54 1.86 0.17
C HIS A 10 1.13 1.24 1.43
N GLY A 11 1.88 0.16 1.24
CA GLY A 11 2.54 -0.57 2.30
C GLY A 11 3.86 -1.15 1.82
N PHE A 12 4.82 -1.25 2.72
CA PHE A 12 6.18 -1.67 2.39
C PHE A 12 6.69 -2.66 3.42
N TRP A 13 7.61 -3.53 3.00
CA TRP A 13 8.31 -4.46 3.86
C TRP A 13 9.69 -4.80 3.29
N GLY A 14 10.61 -5.21 4.15
CA GLY A 14 11.90 -5.75 3.73
C GLY A 14 11.79 -7.06 2.95
N GLY A 15 12.92 -7.55 2.45
CA GLY A 15 12.97 -8.83 1.73
C GLY A 15 12.51 -9.99 2.63
N ARG A 16 11.63 -10.83 2.10
CA ARG A 16 11.23 -12.10 2.72
C ARG A 16 11.06 -13.15 1.63
N PRO A 17 11.24 -14.44 1.93
CA PRO A 17 10.93 -15.50 0.97
C PRO A 17 9.46 -15.39 0.54
N VAL A 18 9.24 -15.22 -0.76
CA VAL A 18 7.91 -15.21 -1.39
C VAL A 18 8.01 -16.03 -2.67
N THR A 19 7.13 -17.02 -2.82
CA THR A 19 7.01 -17.80 -4.05
C THR A 19 6.05 -17.12 -5.04
N VAL A 20 6.04 -17.58 -6.30
CA VAL A 20 4.99 -17.19 -7.26
C VAL A 20 3.62 -17.49 -6.68
N GLU A 21 3.42 -18.66 -6.08
CA GLU A 21 2.13 -19.08 -5.52
C GLU A 21 1.68 -18.19 -4.35
N ASP A 22 2.59 -17.80 -3.46
CA ASP A 22 2.29 -16.84 -2.39
C ASP A 22 1.85 -15.49 -2.96
N THR A 23 2.50 -15.05 -4.05
CA THR A 23 2.19 -13.79 -4.72
C THR A 23 0.82 -13.85 -5.38
N VAL A 24 0.53 -14.92 -6.12
CA VAL A 24 -0.76 -15.16 -6.78
C VAL A 24 -1.89 -15.20 -5.75
N ALA A 25 -1.74 -15.98 -4.66
CA ALA A 25 -2.73 -16.09 -3.61
C ALA A 25 -3.03 -14.74 -2.94
N ARG A 26 -2.01 -13.92 -2.68
CA ARG A 26 -2.18 -12.59 -2.08
C ARG A 26 -2.82 -11.58 -3.03
N ILE A 27 -2.47 -11.62 -4.32
CA ILE A 27 -3.12 -10.78 -5.32
C ILE A 27 -4.60 -11.17 -5.45
N LYS A 28 -4.90 -12.47 -5.52
CA LYS A 28 -6.28 -12.98 -5.54
C LYS A 28 -7.06 -12.52 -4.31
N GLY A 29 -6.53 -12.70 -3.11
CA GLY A 29 -7.17 -12.21 -1.88
C GLY A 29 -7.38 -10.69 -1.88
N SER A 30 -6.49 -9.93 -2.50
CA SER A 30 -6.65 -8.47 -2.66
C SER A 30 -7.83 -8.14 -3.58
N PHE A 31 -8.01 -8.90 -4.66
CA PHE A 31 -9.15 -8.75 -5.56
C PHE A 31 -10.47 -9.23 -4.96
N GLU A 32 -10.47 -10.27 -4.14
CA GLU A 32 -11.66 -10.71 -3.39
C GLU A 32 -12.17 -9.59 -2.46
N VAL A 33 -11.25 -8.87 -1.80
CA VAL A 33 -11.59 -7.67 -1.02
C VAL A 33 -12.21 -6.62 -1.92
N LEU A 34 -11.58 -6.27 -3.03
CA LEU A 34 -12.09 -5.27 -3.97
C LEU A 34 -13.47 -5.66 -4.56
N GLN A 35 -13.70 -6.94 -4.83
CA GLN A 35 -14.99 -7.47 -5.27
C GLN A 35 -16.07 -7.30 -4.19
N SER A 36 -15.73 -7.53 -2.92
CA SER A 36 -16.68 -7.38 -1.80
C SER A 36 -17.16 -5.92 -1.60
N LEU A 37 -16.38 -4.94 -2.07
CA LEU A 37 -16.74 -3.52 -2.01
C LEU A 37 -17.72 -3.10 -3.14
N GLY A 38 -17.95 -3.97 -4.12
CA GLY A 38 -18.85 -3.71 -5.24
C GLY A 38 -18.31 -2.72 -6.27
N ALA A 39 -19.15 -2.40 -7.26
CA ALA A 39 -18.79 -1.48 -8.33
C ALA A 39 -18.63 -0.04 -7.81
N PRO A 40 -17.67 0.74 -8.32
CA PRO A 40 -16.75 0.41 -9.40
C PRO A 40 -15.43 -0.25 -8.95
N LEU A 41 -15.18 -0.38 -7.64
CA LEU A 41 -13.92 -0.93 -7.12
C LEU A 41 -13.69 -2.41 -7.50
N SER A 42 -14.78 -3.15 -7.72
CA SER A 42 -14.75 -4.56 -8.10
C SER A 42 -14.19 -4.85 -9.50
N GLY A 43 -14.07 -3.86 -10.38
CA GLY A 43 -13.58 -4.07 -11.76
C GLY A 43 -14.56 -3.66 -12.86
N PRO A 44 -14.24 -3.99 -14.13
CA PRO A 44 -13.20 -4.93 -14.55
C PRO A 44 -11.78 -4.37 -14.42
N TRP A 45 -10.91 -5.12 -13.75
CA TRP A 45 -9.47 -4.87 -13.70
C TRP A 45 -8.78 -5.48 -14.93
N LYS A 46 -7.68 -4.87 -15.35
CA LYS A 46 -6.95 -5.22 -16.56
C LYS A 46 -5.45 -5.30 -16.27
N VAL A 47 -4.71 -6.15 -16.97
CA VAL A 47 -3.23 -6.23 -16.85
C VAL A 47 -2.51 -5.20 -17.73
N ASN A 48 -3.23 -4.65 -18.71
CA ASN A 48 -2.84 -3.51 -19.52
C ASN A 48 -4.11 -2.78 -20.00
N TYR A 49 -3.95 -1.70 -20.76
CA TYR A 49 -5.08 -0.88 -21.21
C TYR A 49 -6.10 -1.64 -22.11
N THR A 50 -5.73 -2.79 -22.69
CA THR A 50 -6.55 -3.57 -23.63
C THR A 50 -7.07 -4.90 -23.09
N GLU A 51 -6.42 -5.50 -22.11
CA GLU A 51 -6.63 -6.90 -21.73
C GLU A 51 -7.18 -7.01 -20.30
N PRO A 52 -8.51 -7.21 -20.14
CA PRO A 52 -9.08 -7.59 -18.85
C PRO A 52 -8.43 -8.88 -18.33
N ILE A 53 -8.29 -8.97 -17.02
CA ILE A 53 -7.89 -10.20 -16.36
C ILE A 53 -9.06 -10.76 -15.56
N ASP A 54 -9.35 -12.03 -15.78
CA ASP A 54 -10.18 -12.78 -14.85
C ASP A 54 -9.33 -13.18 -13.65
N VAL A 55 -9.46 -12.42 -12.56
CA VAL A 55 -8.73 -12.65 -11.31
C VAL A 55 -9.15 -13.94 -10.60
N ALA A 56 -10.27 -14.56 -11.01
CA ALA A 56 -10.68 -15.87 -10.53
C ALA A 56 -9.93 -17.02 -11.26
N ASP A 57 -9.40 -16.76 -12.45
CA ASP A 57 -8.53 -17.68 -13.18
C ASP A 57 -7.11 -17.61 -12.62
N GLU A 58 -6.79 -18.56 -11.73
CA GLU A 58 -5.48 -18.66 -11.08
C GLU A 58 -4.34 -18.90 -12.07
N ASP A 59 -4.59 -19.61 -13.18
CA ASP A 59 -3.56 -19.89 -14.18
C ASP A 59 -3.24 -18.64 -14.99
N ALA A 60 -4.26 -17.85 -15.36
CA ALA A 60 -4.06 -16.54 -15.97
C ALA A 60 -3.31 -15.57 -15.05
N LEU A 61 -3.69 -15.54 -13.76
CA LEU A 61 -3.01 -14.71 -12.77
C LEU A 61 -1.56 -15.15 -12.54
N ARG A 62 -1.30 -16.46 -12.44
CA ARG A 62 0.05 -17.02 -12.35
C ARG A 62 0.89 -16.65 -13.57
N ALA A 63 0.33 -16.80 -14.76
CA ALA A 63 1.03 -16.44 -16.00
C ALA A 63 1.45 -14.96 -16.00
N HIS A 64 0.55 -14.05 -15.58
CA HIS A 64 0.85 -12.62 -15.46
C HIS A 64 1.95 -12.31 -14.45
N VAL A 65 1.95 -12.96 -13.28
CA VAL A 65 2.99 -12.79 -12.27
C VAL A 65 4.35 -13.22 -12.82
N ILE A 66 4.42 -14.39 -13.47
CA ILE A 66 5.66 -14.91 -14.06
C ILE A 66 6.17 -14.03 -15.20
N SER A 67 5.27 -13.47 -16.02
CA SER A 67 5.62 -12.56 -17.10
C SER A 67 5.98 -11.14 -16.65
N SER A 68 5.95 -10.87 -15.35
CA SER A 68 6.27 -9.56 -14.75
C SER A 68 7.51 -9.65 -13.84
N PRO A 69 8.68 -10.13 -14.31
CA PRO A 69 9.88 -10.19 -13.47
C PRO A 69 10.41 -8.77 -13.19
N LEU A 70 11.14 -8.63 -12.10
CA LEU A 70 11.97 -7.43 -11.90
C LEU A 70 13.05 -7.39 -12.98
N LEU A 71 13.13 -6.26 -13.71
CA LEU A 71 14.11 -6.04 -14.76
C LEU A 71 15.26 -5.15 -14.27
N ASP A 72 16.46 -5.38 -14.79
CA ASP A 72 17.62 -4.50 -14.61
C ASP A 72 17.61 -3.29 -15.57
N ASP A 73 18.65 -2.46 -15.51
CA ASP A 73 18.77 -1.25 -16.33
C ASP A 73 18.87 -1.53 -17.85
N VAL A 74 19.15 -2.78 -18.25
CA VAL A 74 19.19 -3.20 -19.66
C VAL A 74 17.93 -3.95 -20.09
N GLY A 75 16.96 -4.11 -19.19
CA GLY A 75 15.67 -4.76 -19.45
C GLY A 75 15.69 -6.28 -19.30
N GLU A 76 16.73 -6.86 -18.72
CA GLU A 76 16.85 -8.29 -18.49
C GLU A 76 16.31 -8.68 -17.11
N ALA A 77 15.73 -9.88 -17.00
CA ALA A 77 15.21 -10.36 -15.72
C ALA A 77 16.35 -10.55 -14.71
N VAL A 78 16.24 -9.89 -13.56
CA VAL A 78 17.18 -10.07 -12.46
C VAL A 78 16.97 -11.45 -11.86
N GLU A 79 18.00 -12.30 -11.87
CA GLU A 79 17.92 -13.63 -11.26
C GLU A 79 17.57 -13.53 -9.77
N GLY A 80 16.43 -14.11 -9.39
CA GLY A 80 15.87 -13.98 -8.05
C GLY A 80 15.45 -12.56 -7.66
N GLY A 81 15.34 -11.61 -8.60
CA GLY A 81 14.92 -10.24 -8.33
C GLY A 81 13.48 -10.11 -7.83
N GLY A 82 12.63 -11.08 -8.18
CA GLY A 82 11.22 -11.16 -7.80
C GLY A 82 10.27 -10.69 -8.90
N TYR A 83 9.10 -10.17 -8.52
CA TYR A 83 7.99 -9.88 -9.44
C TYR A 83 7.39 -8.50 -9.20
N VAL A 84 6.98 -7.84 -10.27
CA VAL A 84 6.40 -6.49 -10.27
C VAL A 84 5.06 -6.40 -11.04
N PRO A 85 4.06 -7.26 -10.78
CA PRO A 85 2.81 -7.24 -11.53
C PRO A 85 2.01 -5.96 -11.24
N SER A 86 1.36 -5.45 -12.30
CA SER A 86 0.51 -4.26 -12.26
C SER A 86 -0.87 -4.57 -12.83
N PHE A 87 -1.88 -3.86 -12.32
CA PHE A 87 -3.26 -3.94 -12.74
C PHE A 87 -3.89 -2.54 -12.80
N GLU A 88 -4.80 -2.35 -13.75
CA GLU A 88 -5.46 -1.08 -14.03
C GLU A 88 -6.98 -1.21 -13.97
N LEU A 89 -7.63 -0.17 -13.46
CA LEU A 89 -9.07 0.00 -13.42
C LEU A 89 -9.46 1.28 -14.15
N GLY A 90 -10.51 1.19 -14.97
CA GLY A 90 -10.98 2.28 -15.80
C GLY A 90 -10.44 2.22 -17.24
N ASN A 91 -10.64 3.30 -17.98
CA ASN A 91 -10.27 3.38 -19.40
C ASN A 91 -9.13 4.38 -19.57
N TYR A 92 -7.89 3.91 -19.48
CA TYR A 92 -6.69 4.74 -19.71
C TYR A 92 -6.60 5.32 -21.13
N SER A 93 -7.43 4.90 -22.09
CA SER A 93 -7.30 5.30 -23.49
C SER A 93 -8.61 5.20 -24.27
N LEU A 94 -9.36 6.30 -24.33
CA LEU A 94 -10.14 6.64 -25.51
C LEU A 94 -9.64 7.99 -26.02
N PRO A 95 -9.12 8.09 -27.26
CA PRO A 95 -8.76 9.38 -27.85
C PRO A 95 -9.91 10.38 -27.67
N HIS A 96 -9.61 11.59 -27.18
CA HIS A 96 -10.58 12.66 -26.92
C HIS A 96 -11.57 12.45 -25.76
N THR A 97 -11.34 11.48 -24.88
CA THR A 97 -12.18 11.30 -23.69
C THR A 97 -11.44 11.77 -22.45
N VAL A 98 -12.06 12.65 -21.66
CA VAL A 98 -11.53 13.05 -20.35
C VAL A 98 -11.74 11.86 -19.41
N VAL A 99 -10.71 11.04 -19.23
CA VAL A 99 -10.72 9.95 -18.25
C VAL A 99 -10.65 10.58 -16.87
N ARG A 100 -11.73 10.44 -16.09
CA ARG A 100 -11.84 11.07 -14.76
C ARG A 100 -11.51 10.11 -13.63
N ASP A 101 -11.91 8.86 -13.79
CA ASP A 101 -11.79 7.83 -12.77
C ASP A 101 -10.79 6.75 -13.20
N LEU A 102 -9.73 6.59 -12.42
CA LEU A 102 -8.64 5.65 -12.66
C LEU A 102 -8.26 4.94 -11.38
N GLY A 103 -8.00 3.64 -11.46
CA GLY A 103 -7.39 2.87 -10.37
C GLY A 103 -6.17 2.12 -10.83
N GLN A 104 -5.18 1.97 -9.96
CA GLN A 104 -4.01 1.12 -10.21
C GLN A 104 -3.73 0.26 -9.00
N PHE A 105 -3.35 -0.99 -9.23
CA PHE A 105 -2.84 -1.87 -8.21
C PHE A 105 -1.48 -2.40 -8.65
N ASN A 106 -0.43 -1.97 -7.97
CA ASN A 106 0.95 -2.37 -8.22
C ASN A 106 1.44 -3.19 -7.05
N VAL A 107 2.08 -4.31 -7.35
CA VAL A 107 2.77 -5.14 -6.37
C VAL A 107 4.23 -5.20 -6.79
N SER A 108 5.12 -5.02 -5.83
CA SER A 108 6.54 -5.32 -5.99
C SER A 108 6.94 -6.28 -4.89
N VAL A 109 7.38 -7.47 -5.25
CA VAL A 109 7.87 -8.48 -4.31
C VAL A 109 9.30 -8.84 -4.69
N SER A 110 10.21 -8.70 -3.73
CA SER A 110 11.58 -9.17 -3.89
C SER A 110 11.93 -10.15 -2.76
N PRO A 111 12.49 -11.33 -3.09
CA PRO A 111 12.91 -12.29 -2.07
C PRO A 111 14.17 -11.83 -1.33
N TYR A 112 14.91 -10.85 -1.86
CA TYR A 112 16.14 -10.31 -1.26
C TYR A 112 15.91 -8.98 -0.56
N ALA A 113 16.59 -8.78 0.58
CA ALA A 113 16.41 -7.60 1.42
C ALA A 113 17.15 -6.34 0.93
N SER A 114 17.91 -6.40 -0.18
CA SER A 114 18.98 -5.43 -0.43
C SER A 114 18.90 -4.55 -1.67
N THR A 115 17.93 -4.70 -2.59
CA THR A 115 17.87 -3.87 -3.81
C THR A 115 16.51 -3.25 -4.13
N VAL A 116 15.40 -3.94 -3.86
CA VAL A 116 14.04 -3.41 -4.06
C VAL A 116 13.21 -3.64 -2.82
N SER A 117 12.71 -2.56 -2.20
CA SER A 117 11.74 -2.70 -1.11
C SER A 117 10.47 -3.30 -1.68
N SER A 118 10.02 -4.39 -1.07
CA SER A 118 8.76 -4.98 -1.46
C SER A 118 7.64 -4.03 -1.05
N SER A 119 6.65 -3.87 -1.92
CA SER A 119 5.55 -2.93 -1.71
C SER A 119 4.25 -3.39 -2.34
N ILE A 120 3.17 -2.85 -1.80
CA ILE A 120 1.87 -2.80 -2.47
C ILE A 120 1.47 -1.34 -2.57
N ILE A 121 0.91 -0.96 -3.72
CA ILE A 121 0.40 0.38 -3.97
C ILE A 121 -0.92 0.22 -4.72
N LEU A 122 -2.03 0.61 -4.09
CA LEU A 122 -3.35 0.68 -4.68
C LEU A 122 -3.77 2.16 -4.70
N SER A 123 -3.93 2.73 -5.89
CA SER A 123 -4.33 4.13 -6.06
C SER A 123 -5.71 4.25 -6.70
N PHE A 124 -6.43 5.30 -6.33
CA PHE A 124 -7.73 5.67 -6.87
C PHE A 124 -7.74 7.17 -7.14
N LYS A 125 -8.14 7.54 -8.35
CA LYS A 125 -8.26 8.92 -8.80
C LYS A 125 -9.65 9.14 -9.36
N GLY A 126 -10.21 10.33 -9.13
CA GLY A 126 -11.53 10.71 -9.60
C GLY A 126 -12.65 10.39 -8.60
N ASP A 127 -13.69 11.23 -8.60
CA ASP A 127 -14.75 11.20 -7.59
C ASP A 127 -15.51 9.86 -7.58
N GLY A 128 -15.63 9.20 -8.74
CA GLY A 128 -16.33 7.92 -8.86
C GLY A 128 -15.65 6.76 -8.12
N LEU A 129 -14.34 6.82 -7.92
CA LEU A 129 -13.57 5.80 -7.19
C LEU A 129 -13.20 6.28 -5.78
N THR A 130 -12.79 7.55 -5.65
CA THR A 130 -12.23 8.09 -4.41
C THR A 130 -13.23 8.17 -3.26
N VAL A 131 -14.52 8.45 -3.53
CA VAL A 131 -15.56 8.48 -2.49
C VAL A 131 -15.71 7.10 -1.86
N LEU A 132 -15.91 6.06 -2.68
CA LEU A 132 -16.06 4.69 -2.19
C LEU A 132 -14.78 4.14 -1.55
N ALA A 133 -13.62 4.47 -2.12
CA ALA A 133 -12.33 4.09 -1.53
C ALA A 133 -12.14 4.72 -0.15
N ARG A 134 -12.52 6.00 0.02
CA ARG A 134 -12.49 6.71 1.30
C ARG A 134 -13.46 6.08 2.31
N GLU A 135 -14.70 5.82 1.92
CA GLU A 135 -15.70 5.16 2.78
C GLU A 135 -15.25 3.75 3.20
N SER A 136 -14.49 3.08 2.35
CA SER A 136 -13.97 1.72 2.56
C SER A 136 -12.55 1.68 3.15
N ALA A 137 -11.94 2.82 3.49
CA ALA A 137 -10.51 2.92 3.80
C ALA A 137 -10.09 2.00 4.96
N GLU A 138 -10.92 1.90 6.00
CA GLU A 138 -10.64 1.02 7.13
C GLU A 138 -10.64 -0.46 6.74
N LEU A 139 -11.63 -0.88 5.94
CA LEU A 139 -11.73 -2.25 5.45
C LEU A 139 -10.58 -2.59 4.50
N LEU A 140 -10.22 -1.66 3.62
CA LEU A 140 -9.06 -1.78 2.72
C LEU A 140 -7.77 -1.97 3.51
N VAL A 141 -7.47 -1.07 4.47
CA VAL A 141 -6.26 -1.17 5.31
C VAL A 141 -6.24 -2.47 6.11
N LYS A 142 -7.35 -2.82 6.78
CA LYS A 142 -7.43 -4.04 7.58
C LYS A 142 -7.17 -5.29 6.74
N SER A 143 -7.82 -5.39 5.58
CA SER A 143 -7.73 -6.59 4.74
C SER A 143 -6.36 -6.71 4.09
N PHE A 144 -5.82 -5.63 3.52
CA PHE A 144 -4.50 -5.65 2.91
C PHE A 144 -3.39 -5.86 3.93
N ALA A 145 -3.54 -5.37 5.17
CA ALA A 145 -2.60 -5.67 6.25
C ALA A 145 -2.60 -7.17 6.60
N GLN A 146 -3.75 -7.84 6.58
CA GLN A 146 -3.84 -9.28 6.81
C GLN A 146 -3.24 -10.10 5.66
N ILE A 147 -3.54 -9.72 4.41
CA ILE A 147 -3.08 -10.41 3.20
C ILE A 147 -1.55 -10.28 3.05
N TRP A 148 -1.06 -9.04 3.11
CA TRP A 148 0.33 -8.74 2.78
C TRP A 148 1.23 -8.69 4.01
N GLN A 149 0.71 -8.46 5.21
CA GLN A 149 1.50 -8.33 6.44
C GLN A 149 2.74 -7.43 6.25
N PRO A 150 2.57 -6.18 5.79
CA PRO A 150 3.69 -5.28 5.60
C PRO A 150 4.28 -4.84 6.95
N GLU A 151 5.31 -3.99 6.93
CA GLU A 151 5.79 -3.31 8.13
C GLU A 151 4.84 -2.18 8.54
N TYR A 152 4.26 -1.50 7.54
CA TYR A 152 3.20 -0.53 7.69
C TYR A 152 2.32 -0.51 6.43
N LEU A 153 1.10 -0.02 6.57
CA LEU A 153 0.15 0.16 5.49
C LEU A 153 -0.67 1.43 5.76
N ALA A 154 -0.73 2.36 4.81
CA ALA A 154 -1.38 3.64 5.00
C ALA A 154 -2.29 3.98 3.82
N PHE A 155 -3.53 4.39 4.12
CA PHE A 155 -4.45 5.03 3.19
C PHE A 155 -4.31 6.55 3.32
N THR A 156 -3.79 7.22 2.29
CA THR A 156 -3.39 8.63 2.29
C THR A 156 -3.76 9.31 0.98
N ASP A 157 -3.48 10.61 0.88
CA ASP A 157 -3.39 11.33 -0.40
C ASP A 157 -2.05 12.08 -0.52
N LEU A 158 -1.84 12.72 -1.67
CA LEU A 158 -0.65 13.54 -1.94
C LEU A 158 -0.55 14.76 -1.02
N SER A 159 -1.67 15.32 -0.57
CA SER A 159 -1.70 16.52 0.29
C SER A 159 -1.16 16.19 1.68
N LEU A 160 -1.59 15.09 2.28
CA LEU A 160 -1.10 14.61 3.57
C LEU A 160 0.39 14.23 3.47
N LEU A 161 0.82 13.58 2.39
CA LEU A 161 2.23 13.29 2.15
C LEU A 161 3.08 14.55 1.94
N LYS A 162 2.52 15.63 1.39
CA LYS A 162 3.18 16.93 1.28
C LYS A 162 3.34 17.56 2.67
N PHE A 163 2.26 17.63 3.44
CA PHE A 163 2.28 18.19 4.79
C PHE A 163 3.16 17.40 5.76
N ARG A 164 3.24 16.07 5.61
CA ARG A 164 4.23 15.25 6.30
C ARG A 164 5.65 15.74 6.04
N ARG A 165 6.02 15.95 4.78
CA ARG A 165 7.36 16.43 4.40
C ARG A 165 7.69 17.78 5.03
N GLU A 166 6.70 18.65 5.15
CA GLU A 166 6.84 19.97 5.78
C GLU A 166 6.94 19.89 7.32
N ARG A 167 6.17 19.00 7.96
CA ARG A 167 6.11 18.83 9.42
C ARG A 167 7.20 17.93 9.98
N MET A 168 7.83 17.07 9.17
CA MET A 168 8.97 16.28 9.59
C MET A 168 10.20 17.18 9.80
N SER A 169 10.49 17.53 11.05
CA SER A 169 11.76 18.16 11.39
C SER A 169 12.90 17.12 11.25
N ARG A 170 14.05 17.56 10.72
CA ARG A 170 15.25 16.72 10.49
C ARG A 170 15.79 16.01 11.74
N THR A 171 15.27 16.28 12.93
CA THR A 171 15.89 15.85 14.18
C THR A 171 15.17 14.72 14.92
N ARG A 172 13.89 14.38 14.66
CA ARG A 172 13.18 13.37 15.50
C ARG A 172 12.07 12.50 14.90
N THR A 173 11.88 12.43 13.60
CA THR A 173 10.75 11.64 13.01
C THR A 173 11.20 10.45 12.16
N ALA A 174 12.17 9.68 12.65
CA ALA A 174 12.62 8.43 12.01
C ALA A 174 11.65 7.23 12.19
N GLY A 175 10.54 7.40 12.91
CA GLY A 175 9.79 6.25 13.46
C GLY A 175 8.78 5.57 12.52
N LEU A 176 8.19 6.28 11.56
CA LEU A 176 7.21 5.67 10.64
C LEU A 176 7.38 6.14 9.19
N PRO A 177 7.39 5.23 8.20
CA PRO A 177 7.75 5.61 6.85
C PRO A 177 6.56 6.20 6.05
N SER A 178 5.35 6.25 6.63
CA SER A 178 4.18 6.91 6.05
C SER A 178 3.14 7.37 7.09
N TRP A 179 2.47 8.49 6.78
CA TRP A 179 1.27 8.99 7.46
C TRP A 179 0.06 8.76 6.55
N GLY A 180 -1.09 8.43 7.13
CA GLY A 180 -2.34 8.17 6.44
C GLY A 180 -3.54 8.53 7.31
N TYR A 181 -4.71 8.67 6.70
CA TYR A 181 -5.98 8.87 7.40
C TYR A 181 -6.40 7.59 8.14
N VAL A 182 -6.10 6.45 7.52
CA VAL A 182 -6.15 5.14 8.16
C VAL A 182 -4.80 4.47 7.95
N THR A 183 -4.12 4.09 9.02
CA THR A 183 -2.80 3.48 8.98
C THR A 183 -2.75 2.28 9.90
N TRP A 184 -2.28 1.15 9.39
CA TRP A 184 -1.88 0.00 10.21
C TRP A 184 -0.35 -0.07 10.31
N VAL A 185 0.15 -0.30 11.52
CA VAL A 185 1.58 -0.42 11.82
C VAL A 185 1.82 -1.75 12.50
N SER A 186 2.79 -2.52 12.00
CA SER A 186 3.17 -3.80 12.58
C SER A 186 3.82 -3.64 13.96
N ASP A 187 3.61 -4.60 14.86
CA ASP A 187 4.28 -4.67 16.17
C ASP A 187 5.82 -4.80 16.05
N ARG A 188 6.31 -5.18 14.87
CA ARG A 188 7.73 -5.18 14.53
C ARG A 188 8.31 -3.77 14.40
N VAL A 189 7.47 -2.81 14.01
CA VAL A 189 7.83 -1.40 13.79
C VAL A 189 7.43 -0.53 14.98
N SER A 190 6.30 -0.81 15.62
CA SER A 190 5.90 -0.10 16.83
C SER A 190 4.98 -0.95 17.69
N ARG A 191 5.39 -1.22 18.93
CA ARG A 191 4.65 -2.08 19.85
C ARG A 191 3.49 -1.38 20.56
N GLN A 192 3.43 -0.04 20.54
CA GLN A 192 2.38 0.68 21.25
C GLN A 192 2.24 2.12 20.74
N LEU A 193 1.09 2.41 20.12
CA LEU A 193 0.65 3.78 19.86
C LEU A 193 -0.48 4.10 20.85
N GLU A 194 -0.23 5.06 21.73
CA GLU A 194 -1.28 5.60 22.59
C GLU A 194 -2.25 6.48 21.79
N THR A 195 -3.45 6.62 22.32
CA THR A 195 -4.48 7.49 21.75
C THR A 195 -4.07 8.94 21.96
N VAL A 196 -4.24 9.76 20.91
CA VAL A 196 -4.09 11.22 20.96
C VAL A 196 -5.40 11.85 20.51
N ASP A 197 -5.65 13.09 20.92
CA ASP A 197 -6.80 13.84 20.40
C ASP A 197 -6.70 13.92 18.87
N GLY A 198 -7.80 13.65 18.18
CA GLY A 198 -7.84 13.60 16.71
C GLY A 198 -7.50 12.25 16.07
N ALA A 199 -7.12 11.23 16.85
CA ALA A 199 -6.93 9.88 16.33
C ALA A 199 -7.38 8.77 17.29
N THR A 200 -8.01 7.75 16.73
CA THR A 200 -8.29 6.49 17.44
C THR A 200 -7.17 5.49 17.18
N THR A 201 -6.67 4.85 18.24
CA THR A 201 -5.68 3.77 18.14
C THR A 201 -6.26 2.47 18.69
N VAL A 202 -6.28 1.41 17.89
CA VAL A 202 -6.82 0.09 18.29
C VAL A 202 -5.89 -1.03 17.86
N ARG A 203 -5.78 -2.08 18.68
CA ARG A 203 -5.06 -3.29 18.30
C ARG A 203 -5.80 -4.01 17.17
N PHE A 204 -5.07 -4.42 16.15
CA PHE A 204 -5.62 -5.17 15.02
C PHE A 204 -4.57 -6.16 14.48
N GLY A 205 -4.87 -7.45 14.56
CA GLY A 205 -3.92 -8.50 14.19
C GLY A 205 -2.60 -8.38 14.95
N SER A 206 -1.49 -8.47 14.23
CA SER A 206 -0.12 -8.32 14.77
C SER A 206 0.38 -6.87 14.73
N GLY A 207 -0.51 -5.90 14.95
CA GLY A 207 -0.20 -4.49 14.82
C GLY A 207 -1.21 -3.57 15.50
N THR A 208 -1.09 -2.29 15.17
CA THR A 208 -1.96 -1.22 15.66
C THR A 208 -2.54 -0.47 14.47
N LEU A 209 -3.86 -0.31 14.47
CA LEU A 209 -4.58 0.54 13.54
C LEU A 209 -4.73 1.94 14.15
N VAL A 210 -4.44 2.96 13.36
CA VAL A 210 -4.56 4.38 13.67
C VAL A 210 -5.52 4.97 12.66
N THR A 211 -6.59 5.60 13.13
CA THR A 211 -7.58 6.28 12.28
C THR A 211 -7.71 7.72 12.74
N THR A 212 -7.46 8.68 11.85
CA THR A 212 -7.73 10.09 12.12
C THR A 212 -9.23 10.34 12.10
N ASP A 213 -9.71 11.24 12.96
CA ASP A 213 -11.13 11.65 12.98
C ASP A 213 -11.46 12.63 11.84
N THR A 214 -10.44 13.11 11.14
CA THR A 214 -10.51 14.06 10.04
C THR A 214 -9.98 13.48 8.74
N TRP A 215 -10.48 14.00 7.63
CA TRP A 215 -9.97 13.79 6.27
C TRP A 215 -9.34 15.05 5.69
N ASP A 216 -9.21 16.11 6.50
CA ASP A 216 -8.43 17.28 6.14
C ASP A 216 -6.94 16.96 6.31
N ALA A 217 -6.18 17.12 5.23
CA ALA A 217 -4.77 16.72 5.17
C ALA A 217 -3.89 17.51 6.16
N GLU A 218 -4.21 18.77 6.43
CA GLU A 218 -3.44 19.61 7.33
C GLU A 218 -3.66 19.17 8.78
N GLN A 219 -4.94 19.05 9.18
CA GLN A 219 -5.32 18.56 10.51
C GLN A 219 -4.81 17.15 10.78
N ALA A 220 -4.96 16.22 9.81
CA ALA A 220 -4.44 14.87 9.94
C ALA A 220 -2.92 14.87 10.15
N ALA A 221 -2.20 15.76 9.46
CA ALA A 221 -0.76 15.87 9.62
C ALA A 221 -0.35 16.46 10.98
N ASP A 222 -1.14 17.36 11.57
CA ASP A 222 -0.94 17.82 12.95
C ASP A 222 -1.19 16.73 13.98
N VAL A 223 -2.26 15.93 13.81
CA VAL A 223 -2.53 14.75 14.64
C VAL A 223 -1.36 13.76 14.60
N TRP A 224 -0.84 13.49 13.40
CA TRP A 224 0.34 12.64 13.24
C TRP A 224 1.55 13.24 13.95
N ARG A 225 1.85 14.52 13.75
CA ARG A 225 2.95 15.20 14.45
C ARG A 225 2.82 15.02 15.96
N ASP A 226 1.65 15.29 16.52
CA ASP A 226 1.40 15.21 17.96
C ASP A 226 1.52 13.76 18.47
N LEU A 227 1.07 12.78 17.68
CA LEU A 227 1.27 11.35 17.94
C LEU A 227 2.76 10.97 17.98
N LEU A 228 3.59 11.46 17.04
CA LEU A 228 5.03 11.19 17.05
C LEU A 228 5.76 11.94 18.19
N ASP A 229 5.38 13.21 18.43
CA ASP A 229 6.02 14.11 19.41
C ASP A 229 5.70 13.71 20.85
N SER A 230 4.61 12.95 21.07
CA SER A 230 4.28 12.32 22.36
C SER A 230 5.34 11.33 22.89
N LYS A 231 6.46 11.14 22.16
CA LYS A 231 7.65 10.30 22.47
C LYS A 231 7.44 8.78 22.44
N ARG A 232 6.43 8.27 21.73
CA ARG A 232 5.98 6.87 21.88
C ARG A 232 6.21 5.93 20.70
N LEU A 233 6.76 6.41 19.58
CA LEU A 233 7.34 5.52 18.57
C LEU A 233 8.75 5.10 18.98
N ARG A 234 8.83 4.01 19.74
CA ARG A 234 10.08 3.27 19.90
C ARG A 234 9.99 1.97 19.11
N ALA A 235 10.65 1.94 17.96
CA ALA A 235 11.46 0.79 17.59
C ALA A 235 12.67 1.28 16.81
N ILE A 236 13.86 1.03 17.36
CA ILE A 236 15.03 0.81 16.51
C ILE A 236 14.87 -0.67 16.12
N PRO A 237 14.72 -1.02 14.83
CA PRO A 237 14.83 -2.41 14.43
C PRO A 237 16.18 -2.93 14.92
N GLU A 238 16.24 -4.09 15.57
CA GLU A 238 17.51 -4.81 15.65
C GLU A 238 17.93 -5.05 14.20
N LEU A 239 18.90 -4.26 13.72
CA LEU A 239 19.61 -4.54 12.48
C LEU A 239 20.07 -5.99 12.62
N GLN A 240 19.51 -6.87 11.80
CA GLN A 240 19.99 -8.24 11.72
C GLN A 240 21.40 -8.14 11.12
N GLU A 241 22.43 -8.06 11.97
CA GLU A 241 23.81 -7.80 11.58
C GLU A 241 24.39 -8.92 10.68
N HIS A 242 23.71 -10.06 10.61
CA HIS A 242 24.14 -11.21 9.83
C HIS A 242 22.99 -11.81 9.01
N PRO A 243 23.20 -12.08 7.70
CA PRO A 243 22.28 -12.92 6.94
C PRO A 243 22.20 -14.31 7.61
N PRO A 244 21.03 -14.98 7.58
CA PRO A 244 20.91 -16.34 8.10
C PRO A 244 21.92 -17.23 7.39
N THR A 245 22.82 -17.86 8.15
CA THR A 245 23.69 -18.91 7.63
C THR A 245 22.82 -20.13 7.34
N PHE A 246 22.75 -20.52 6.07
CA PHE A 246 22.14 -21.78 5.67
C PHE A 246 22.99 -22.96 6.20
N PRO A 247 22.36 -24.06 6.65
CA PRO A 247 23.05 -25.29 6.99
C PRO A 247 23.68 -25.98 5.77
#